data_AF-A0A7Y1FZQ6-F1
#
_entry.id   AF-A0A7Y1FZQ6-F1
#
_cell.length_a   1.000
_cell.length_b   1.000
_cell.length_c   1.000
_cell.angle_alpha   90.00
_cell.angle_beta   90.00
_cell.angle_gamma   90.00
#
_symmetry.space_group_name_H-M   'P 1'
#
loop_
_entity.id
_entity.type
_entity.pdbx_description
1 polymer ?
#
loop_
_entity_poly.entity_id
_entity_poly.type
_entity_poly.pdbx_seq_one_letter_code
_entity_poly.pdbx_strand_id
1 'polypeptide(L)'
;MTFKYAIQRTAHTVEVINRQADNFYSFFETELADMRVSPEKVGKTFIPGAFRLPSRTADNVSEMHIAVFDIDQKPEDDIITLEEIEDVAIDMGLEHAVYTSYSNTPECPRFRLLIPFSRPVYPEEYPFIMSALVEDFDEFLDGRFSKVLDRCWKNELSRCYYTFTVHPDRLNGAISFFNPGNTLDVDETKIRQSTYGQDIEYASTSKARKSGTFIGAVGRSYELTRLLGAMFRGSTEEEIFQRLIDFDAKENAGDEYFRDTQYNKHKPKPGENLEQARIRSARSFVKTHISWLRRKVKSDFKIINKPGKNVGAVAQHDAVIQIYKAENIEKAGKETTKLSCKIISGEHAGAIFWHTLFGTGYSDQAIQVSQDLADRAKKASKQEINSIKDMIKLSGKIVKARIKYKPGTNGFPAQNEIGNIYIE
;
A
#
# COMPACT_ATOMS: atom_id res chain seq x y z
N MET A 1 -9.06 -10.01 24.02
CA MET A 1 -10.20 -9.23 24.54
C MET A 1 -11.46 -9.74 23.86
N THR A 2 -12.55 -9.97 24.60
CA THR A 2 -13.84 -10.37 24.01
C THR A 2 -14.52 -9.15 23.39
N PHE A 3 -14.91 -9.25 22.13
CA PHE A 3 -15.62 -8.20 21.39
C PHE A 3 -17.11 -8.35 21.58
N LYS A 4 -17.79 -7.29 22.04
CA LYS A 4 -19.26 -7.29 22.14
C LYS A 4 -19.87 -6.41 21.06
N TYR A 5 -20.97 -6.90 20.52
CA TYR A 5 -21.76 -6.23 19.50
C TYR A 5 -23.22 -6.65 19.66
N ALA A 6 -24.13 -5.97 18.98
CA ALA A 6 -25.53 -6.34 18.95
C ALA A 6 -25.96 -6.65 17.52
N ILE A 7 -26.92 -7.55 17.36
CA ILE A 7 -27.52 -7.87 16.06
C ILE A 7 -29.02 -7.62 16.05
N GLN A 8 -29.55 -7.40 14.86
CA GLN A 8 -30.98 -7.32 14.60
C GLN A 8 -31.34 -8.10 13.35
N ARG A 9 -32.59 -8.56 13.28
CA ARG A 9 -33.10 -9.28 12.11
C ARG A 9 -33.24 -8.37 10.89
N THR A 10 -33.66 -7.12 11.12
CA THR A 10 -33.81 -6.07 10.11
C THR A 10 -33.49 -4.70 10.71
N ALA A 11 -33.17 -3.71 9.87
CA ALA A 11 -32.95 -2.33 10.31
C ALA A 11 -34.19 -1.65 10.95
N HIS A 12 -35.40 -2.19 10.73
CA HIS A 12 -36.65 -1.68 11.31
C HIS A 12 -36.96 -2.26 12.69
N THR A 13 -36.24 -3.31 13.10
CA THR A 13 -36.46 -3.92 14.42
C THR A 13 -35.90 -2.98 15.49
N VAL A 14 -36.62 -2.77 16.60
CA VAL A 14 -36.13 -2.00 17.75
C VAL A 14 -35.37 -2.90 18.72
N GLU A 15 -35.84 -4.14 18.88
CA GLU A 15 -35.16 -5.14 19.71
C GLU A 15 -33.76 -5.45 19.19
N VAL A 16 -32.82 -5.60 20.10
CA VAL A 16 -31.42 -5.97 19.83
C VAL A 16 -31.03 -7.19 20.64
N ILE A 17 -30.19 -8.04 20.05
CA ILE A 17 -29.63 -9.20 20.73
C ILE A 17 -28.14 -8.98 20.88
N ASN A 18 -27.66 -8.83 22.13
CA ASN A 18 -26.22 -8.77 22.40
C ASN A 18 -25.55 -10.10 22.03
N ARG A 19 -24.39 -9.99 21.39
CA ARG A 19 -23.51 -11.08 20.97
C ARG A 19 -22.09 -10.77 21.42
N GLN A 20 -21.27 -11.81 21.38
CA GLN A 20 -19.85 -11.71 21.68
C GLN A 20 -19.05 -12.55 20.69
N ALA A 21 -17.84 -12.11 20.39
CA ALA A 21 -16.84 -12.82 19.62
C ALA A 21 -15.52 -12.84 20.40
N ASP A 22 -14.71 -13.89 20.21
CA ASP A 22 -13.45 -14.06 20.95
C ASP A 22 -12.39 -13.02 20.57
N ASN A 23 -12.45 -12.53 19.33
CA ASN A 23 -11.62 -11.49 18.76
C ASN A 23 -12.33 -10.85 17.55
N PHE A 24 -11.74 -9.80 16.98
CA PHE A 24 -12.33 -9.08 15.85
C PHE A 24 -12.41 -9.94 14.57
N TYR A 25 -11.42 -10.79 14.32
CA TYR A 25 -11.46 -11.74 13.20
C TYR A 25 -12.66 -12.71 13.31
N SER A 26 -12.95 -13.26 14.49
CA SER A 26 -14.12 -14.11 14.72
C SER A 26 -15.44 -13.37 14.51
N PHE A 27 -15.51 -12.08 14.87
CA PHE A 27 -16.65 -11.23 14.53
C PHE A 27 -16.80 -11.09 13.01
N PHE A 28 -15.70 -10.77 12.31
CA PHE A 28 -15.69 -10.64 10.85
C PHE A 28 -16.18 -11.93 10.17
N GLU A 29 -15.61 -13.09 10.51
CA GLU A 29 -15.99 -14.38 9.92
C GLU A 29 -17.48 -14.69 10.14
N THR A 30 -18.01 -14.38 11.32
CA THR A 30 -19.40 -14.71 11.67
C THR A 30 -20.41 -13.75 11.02
N GLU A 31 -20.06 -12.46 10.90
CA GLU A 31 -21.04 -11.40 10.60
C GLU A 31 -20.83 -10.75 9.23
N LEU A 32 -19.61 -10.74 8.70
CA LEU A 32 -19.23 -9.92 7.56
C LEU A 32 -18.59 -10.70 6.39
N ALA A 33 -18.04 -11.89 6.62
CA ALA A 33 -17.39 -12.67 5.56
C ALA A 33 -18.40 -13.21 4.53
N ASP A 34 -19.53 -13.73 4.99
CA ASP A 34 -20.53 -14.36 4.14
C ASP A 34 -21.39 -13.33 3.39
N MET A 35 -21.28 -13.35 2.06
CA MET A 35 -22.08 -12.50 1.18
C MET A 35 -23.53 -12.98 1.12
N ARG A 36 -24.46 -12.07 1.43
CA ARG A 36 -25.89 -12.28 1.18
C ARG A 36 -26.35 -11.52 -0.05
N VAL A 37 -26.83 -12.23 -1.06
CA VAL A 37 -27.39 -11.61 -2.27
C VAL A 37 -28.89 -11.36 -2.09
N SER A 38 -29.35 -10.14 -2.33
CA SER A 38 -30.78 -9.80 -2.22
C SER A 38 -31.17 -8.66 -3.17
N PRO A 39 -32.29 -8.75 -3.92
CA PRO A 39 -32.78 -7.67 -4.77
C PRO A 39 -33.37 -6.49 -3.98
N GLU A 40 -33.59 -6.68 -2.67
CA GLU A 40 -34.10 -5.64 -1.78
C GLU A 40 -33.07 -5.29 -0.70
N LYS A 41 -33.08 -4.02 -0.26
CA LYS A 41 -32.22 -3.55 0.84
C LYS A 41 -32.79 -3.97 2.19
N VAL A 42 -32.81 -5.29 2.42
CA VAL A 42 -33.30 -5.94 3.63
C VAL A 42 -32.24 -6.90 4.12
N GLY A 43 -32.17 -7.16 5.43
CA GLY A 43 -31.21 -8.11 5.97
C GLY A 43 -30.85 -7.90 7.42
N LYS A 44 -30.02 -8.83 7.92
CA LYS A 44 -29.41 -8.76 9.23
C LYS A 44 -28.58 -7.48 9.34
N THR A 45 -28.64 -6.85 10.50
CA THR A 45 -27.78 -5.71 10.84
C THR A 45 -27.00 -6.00 12.10
N PHE A 46 -25.89 -5.30 12.28
CA PHE A 46 -25.16 -5.25 13.53
C PHE A 46 -25.01 -3.80 14.02
N ILE A 47 -24.79 -3.66 15.31
CA ILE A 47 -24.37 -2.43 15.98
C ILE A 47 -23.02 -2.74 16.66
N PRO A 48 -21.98 -1.90 16.49
CA PRO A 48 -20.62 -2.18 16.98
C PRO A 48 -20.45 -1.99 18.50
N GLY A 49 -21.50 -2.22 19.27
CA GLY A 49 -21.53 -2.04 20.72
C GLY A 49 -22.55 -2.93 21.41
N ALA A 50 -22.50 -2.95 22.73
CA ALA A 50 -23.41 -3.71 23.58
C ALA A 50 -24.46 -2.78 24.22
N PHE A 51 -25.62 -3.36 24.53
CA PHE A 51 -26.72 -2.65 25.14
C PHE A 51 -27.02 -3.13 26.56
N ARG A 52 -27.38 -2.22 27.48
CA ARG A 52 -27.85 -2.52 28.84
C ARG A 52 -29.25 -3.14 28.83
N LEU A 53 -30.10 -2.65 27.93
CA LEU A 53 -31.45 -3.12 27.70
C LEU A 53 -31.60 -3.54 26.23
N PRO A 54 -32.42 -4.56 25.90
CA PRO A 54 -32.55 -5.08 24.54
C PRO A 54 -33.39 -4.17 23.63
N SER A 55 -33.10 -2.87 23.60
CA SER A 55 -33.79 -1.88 22.77
C SER A 55 -32.79 -0.88 22.17
N ARG A 56 -32.88 -0.67 20.85
CA ARG A 56 -31.98 0.18 20.05
C ARG A 56 -32.25 1.67 20.28
N THR A 57 -31.73 2.19 21.38
CA THR A 57 -31.63 3.63 21.66
C THR A 57 -30.21 3.96 22.12
N ALA A 58 -29.75 5.19 21.87
CA ALA A 58 -28.41 5.62 22.27
C ALA A 58 -28.20 5.47 23.79
N ASP A 59 -29.19 5.83 24.60
CA ASP A 59 -29.15 5.72 26.07
C ASP A 59 -28.94 4.28 26.58
N ASN A 60 -29.33 3.29 25.79
CA ASN A 60 -29.17 1.90 26.14
C ASN A 60 -27.80 1.35 25.77
N VAL A 61 -26.99 2.05 24.97
CA VAL A 61 -25.63 1.61 24.61
C VAL A 61 -24.73 1.70 25.83
N SER A 62 -24.14 0.58 26.25
CA SER A 62 -23.21 0.53 27.38
C SER A 62 -21.78 0.82 26.99
N GLU A 63 -21.35 0.28 25.85
CA GLU A 63 -19.96 0.30 25.39
C GLU A 63 -19.89 0.01 23.89
N MET A 64 -18.89 0.58 23.22
CA MET A 64 -18.57 0.40 21.82
C MET A 64 -17.24 -0.36 21.69
N HIS A 65 -17.13 -1.24 20.70
CA HIS A 65 -15.95 -2.09 20.50
C HIS A 65 -15.27 -1.89 19.13
N ILE A 66 -15.97 -1.27 18.17
CA ILE A 66 -15.50 -1.11 16.80
C ILE A 66 -15.86 0.30 16.30
N ALA A 67 -14.91 1.02 15.73
CA ALA A 67 -15.18 2.21 14.91
C ALA A 67 -15.71 1.76 13.56
N VAL A 68 -16.84 2.31 13.12
CA VAL A 68 -17.42 2.04 11.79
C VAL A 68 -17.53 3.33 11.01
N PHE A 69 -16.86 3.38 9.86
CA PHE A 69 -16.93 4.47 8.90
C PHE A 69 -17.73 4.04 7.68
N ASP A 70 -18.93 4.60 7.50
CA ASP A 70 -19.77 4.34 6.33
C ASP A 70 -19.42 5.35 5.22
N ILE A 71 -18.62 4.90 4.26
CA ILE A 71 -18.13 5.70 3.14
C ILE A 71 -19.21 5.66 2.06
N ASP A 72 -20.09 6.66 2.07
CA ASP A 72 -21.26 6.81 1.21
C ASP A 72 -21.08 7.94 0.19
N GLN A 73 -19.96 7.88 -0.54
CA GLN A 73 -19.64 8.81 -1.61
C GLN A 73 -20.70 8.86 -2.72
N LYS A 74 -20.79 10.01 -3.37
CA LYS A 74 -21.62 10.34 -4.52
C LYS A 74 -20.74 10.47 -5.76
N PRO A 75 -21.29 10.26 -6.97
CA PRO A 75 -20.50 10.37 -8.22
C PRO A 75 -19.79 11.71 -8.40
N GLU A 76 -20.31 12.78 -7.80
CA GLU A 76 -19.74 14.13 -7.81
C GLU A 76 -18.64 14.39 -6.76
N ASP A 77 -18.44 13.47 -5.82
CA ASP A 77 -17.42 13.60 -4.78
C ASP A 77 -16.01 13.36 -5.33
N ASP A 78 -15.01 13.76 -4.54
CA ASP A 78 -13.61 13.37 -4.76
C ASP A 78 -13.45 11.91 -4.29
N ILE A 79 -13.77 10.98 -5.19
CA ILE A 79 -13.88 9.54 -4.95
C ILE A 79 -12.66 8.99 -4.22
N ILE A 80 -12.91 8.29 -3.12
CA ILE A 80 -11.91 7.50 -2.41
C ILE A 80 -12.06 6.04 -2.84
N THR A 81 -10.96 5.42 -3.27
CA THR A 81 -10.98 4.00 -3.64
C THR A 81 -10.81 3.10 -2.43
N LEU A 82 -11.19 1.83 -2.59
CA LEU A 82 -10.94 0.80 -1.59
C LEU A 82 -9.45 0.63 -1.29
N GLU A 83 -8.59 0.74 -2.32
CA GLU A 83 -7.15 0.65 -2.13
C GLU A 83 -6.61 1.82 -1.31
N GLU A 84 -7.09 3.05 -1.55
CA GLU A 84 -6.65 4.22 -0.77
C GLU A 84 -6.98 4.07 0.72
N ILE A 85 -8.15 3.53 1.05
CA ILE A 85 -8.56 3.33 2.45
C ILE A 85 -7.77 2.22 3.12
N GLU A 86 -7.54 1.12 2.40
CA GLU A 86 -6.69 0.04 2.88
C GLU A 86 -5.25 0.53 3.13
N ASP A 87 -4.73 1.38 2.23
CA ASP A 87 -3.38 1.95 2.36
C ASP A 87 -3.21 2.78 3.63
N VAL A 88 -4.19 3.61 3.97
CA VAL A 88 -4.18 4.43 5.19
C VAL A 88 -4.18 3.52 6.42
N ALA A 89 -5.13 2.59 6.49
CA ALA A 89 -5.28 1.71 7.65
C ALA A 89 -4.03 0.84 7.88
N ILE A 90 -3.38 0.38 6.79
CA ILE A 90 -2.13 -0.37 6.86
C ILE A 90 -0.94 0.52 7.27
N ASP A 91 -0.81 1.75 6.76
CA ASP A 91 0.29 2.66 7.16
C ASP A 91 0.19 3.03 8.63
N MET A 92 -1.03 3.12 9.16
CA MET A 92 -1.31 3.28 10.58
C MET A 92 -1.12 1.99 11.40
N GLY A 93 -0.86 0.85 10.75
CA GLY A 93 -0.67 -0.45 11.40
C GLY A 93 -1.93 -1.01 12.05
N LEU A 94 -3.12 -0.61 11.59
CA LEU A 94 -4.40 -0.95 12.19
C LEU A 94 -4.92 -2.30 11.69
N GLU A 95 -5.40 -3.13 12.62
CA GLU A 95 -6.31 -4.23 12.31
C GLU A 95 -7.61 -3.63 11.76
N HIS A 96 -8.12 -4.16 10.65
CA HIS A 96 -9.35 -3.62 10.06
C HIS A 96 -10.08 -4.62 9.18
N ALA A 97 -11.37 -4.36 8.97
CA ALA A 97 -12.17 -5.04 7.96
C ALA A 97 -12.82 -4.03 7.03
N VAL A 98 -12.99 -4.41 5.77
CA VAL A 98 -13.69 -3.60 4.78
C VAL A 98 -14.72 -4.46 4.07
N TYR A 99 -15.92 -3.94 3.91
CA TYR A 99 -16.91 -4.58 3.05
C TYR A 99 -17.77 -3.57 2.30
N THR A 100 -18.16 -3.92 1.08
CA THR A 100 -19.00 -3.07 0.23
C THR A 100 -20.43 -3.02 0.75
N SER A 101 -21.04 -1.84 0.67
CA SER A 101 -22.44 -1.64 0.99
C SER A 101 -23.36 -2.17 -0.11
N TYR A 102 -24.65 -2.32 0.20
CA TYR A 102 -25.69 -2.65 -0.77
C TYR A 102 -25.72 -1.71 -1.98
N SER A 103 -25.35 -0.43 -1.79
CA SER A 103 -25.41 0.63 -2.81
C SER A 103 -24.11 0.78 -3.62
N ASN A 104 -23.14 -0.11 -3.44
CA ASN A 104 -21.84 -0.07 -4.12
C ASN A 104 -21.96 -0.21 -5.64
N THR A 105 -21.25 0.62 -6.40
CA THR A 105 -21.05 0.42 -7.85
C THR A 105 -19.58 0.62 -8.20
N PRO A 106 -19.07 0.04 -9.30
CA PRO A 106 -17.68 0.23 -9.72
C PRO A 106 -17.28 1.70 -9.90
N GLU A 107 -18.19 2.54 -10.40
CA GLU A 107 -17.95 3.96 -10.68
C GLU A 107 -18.05 4.83 -9.41
N CYS A 108 -18.73 4.33 -8.37
CA CYS A 108 -18.96 5.05 -7.12
C CYS A 108 -18.90 4.04 -5.97
N PRO A 109 -17.69 3.62 -5.58
CA PRO A 109 -17.53 2.55 -4.61
C PRO A 109 -18.06 3.02 -3.25
N ARG A 110 -18.89 2.20 -2.61
CA ARG A 110 -19.47 2.51 -1.29
C ARG A 110 -19.24 1.35 -0.37
N PHE A 111 -18.56 1.60 0.73
CA PHE A 111 -18.07 0.54 1.58
C PHE A 111 -17.96 1.03 3.02
N ARG A 112 -17.78 0.08 3.92
CA ARG A 112 -17.57 0.36 5.35
C ARG A 112 -16.20 -0.08 5.75
N LEU A 113 -15.50 0.79 6.43
CA LEU A 113 -14.26 0.49 7.13
C LEU A 113 -14.57 0.26 8.62
N LEU A 114 -14.04 -0.82 9.17
CA LEU A 114 -14.22 -1.22 10.55
C LEU A 114 -12.86 -1.36 11.20
N ILE A 115 -12.66 -0.69 12.33
CA ILE A 115 -11.42 -0.73 13.10
C ILE A 115 -11.76 -1.13 14.55
N PRO A 116 -11.21 -2.24 15.07
CA PRO A 116 -11.45 -2.67 16.44
C PRO A 116 -10.69 -1.81 17.44
N PHE A 117 -11.31 -1.59 18.60
CA PHE A 117 -10.69 -0.89 19.73
C PHE A 117 -9.91 -1.85 20.62
N SER A 118 -8.79 -1.37 21.19
CA SER A 118 -7.96 -2.10 22.16
C SER A 118 -8.65 -2.36 23.51
N ARG A 119 -9.68 -1.57 23.83
CA ARG A 119 -10.58 -1.73 24.98
C ARG A 119 -11.99 -1.22 24.62
N PRO A 120 -13.04 -1.57 25.38
CA PRO A 120 -14.35 -0.98 25.20
C PRO A 120 -14.29 0.54 25.39
N VAL A 121 -15.01 1.26 24.52
CA VAL A 121 -15.14 2.73 24.52
C VAL A 121 -16.51 3.08 25.08
N TYR A 122 -16.56 3.95 26.08
CA TYR A 122 -17.83 4.40 26.64
C TYR A 122 -18.50 5.47 25.76
N PRO A 123 -19.84 5.59 25.79
CA PRO A 123 -20.59 6.61 25.04
C PRO A 123 -19.98 8.02 25.05
N GLU A 124 -19.52 8.49 26.20
CA GLU A 124 -18.92 9.80 26.40
C GLU A 124 -17.51 9.96 25.79
N GLU A 125 -16.79 8.85 25.57
CA GLU A 125 -15.47 8.85 24.95
C GLU A 125 -15.56 8.79 23.43
N TYR A 126 -16.62 8.15 22.91
CA TYR A 126 -16.73 7.75 21.51
C TYR A 126 -16.56 8.90 20.51
N PRO A 127 -17.17 10.10 20.69
CA PRO A 127 -16.99 11.19 19.72
C PRO A 127 -15.54 11.63 19.56
N PHE A 128 -14.76 11.68 20.65
CA PHE A 128 -13.36 12.08 20.62
C PHE A 128 -12.47 11.05 19.92
N ILE A 129 -12.75 9.76 20.15
CA ILE A 129 -12.05 8.66 19.48
C ILE A 129 -12.32 8.70 17.96
N MET A 130 -13.59 8.83 17.58
CA MET A 130 -13.97 8.88 16.17
C MET A 130 -13.40 10.11 15.47
N SER A 131 -13.43 11.29 16.11
CA SER A 131 -12.83 12.51 15.55
C SER A 131 -11.33 12.40 15.33
N ALA A 132 -10.59 11.83 16.28
CA ALA A 132 -9.15 11.63 16.13
C ALA A 132 -8.81 10.66 14.98
N LEU A 133 -9.59 9.57 14.83
CA LEU A 133 -9.44 8.68 13.68
C LEU A 133 -9.75 9.39 12.36
N VAL A 134 -10.82 10.18 12.28
CA VAL A 134 -11.16 10.93 11.07
C VAL A 134 -10.06 11.93 10.73
N GLU A 135 -9.47 12.59 11.73
CA GLU A 135 -8.34 13.50 11.57
C GLU A 135 -7.12 12.79 10.99
N ASP A 136 -6.74 11.63 11.54
CA ASP A 136 -5.60 10.83 11.06
C ASP A 136 -5.83 10.37 9.61
N PHE A 137 -7.04 9.90 9.30
CA PHE A 137 -7.40 9.48 7.94
C PHE A 137 -7.44 10.65 6.96
N ASP A 138 -7.96 11.82 7.37
CA ASP A 138 -7.97 13.02 6.55
C ASP A 138 -6.57 13.62 6.35
N GLU A 139 -5.66 13.47 7.31
CA GLU A 139 -4.26 13.86 7.11
C GLU A 139 -3.63 13.07 5.95
N PHE A 140 -3.97 11.78 5.83
CA PHE A 140 -3.51 10.94 4.73
C PHE A 140 -4.30 11.19 3.43
N LEU A 141 -5.62 11.36 3.53
CA LEU A 141 -6.55 11.43 2.39
C LEU A 141 -6.86 12.88 1.96
N ASP A 142 -6.07 13.85 2.41
CA ASP A 142 -6.17 15.26 2.06
C ASP A 142 -7.55 15.89 2.34
N GLY A 143 -8.15 15.55 3.47
CA GLY A 143 -9.47 16.08 3.86
C GLY A 143 -10.64 15.52 3.03
N ARG A 144 -10.42 14.46 2.24
CA ARG A 144 -11.48 13.81 1.46
C ARG A 144 -12.30 12.86 2.31
N PHE A 145 -11.69 12.18 3.28
CA PHE A 145 -12.33 11.15 4.08
C PHE A 145 -13.55 11.71 4.81
N SER A 146 -13.39 12.79 5.56
CA SER A 146 -14.52 13.41 6.27
C SER A 146 -15.66 13.85 5.36
N LYS A 147 -15.42 14.13 4.07
CA LYS A 147 -16.45 14.59 3.12
C LYS A 147 -17.33 13.47 2.58
N VAL A 148 -16.82 12.25 2.52
CA VAL A 148 -17.51 11.09 1.95
C VAL A 148 -18.17 10.20 3.00
N LEU A 149 -17.96 10.49 4.29
CA LEU A 149 -18.59 9.74 5.38
C LEU A 149 -20.07 10.12 5.57
N ASP A 150 -20.92 9.10 5.74
CA ASP A 150 -22.25 9.29 6.29
C ASP A 150 -22.17 9.84 7.71
N ARG A 151 -23.05 10.79 8.05
CA ARG A 151 -22.99 11.56 9.30
C ARG A 151 -23.09 10.74 10.58
N CYS A 152 -23.50 9.46 10.49
CA CYS A 152 -23.67 8.59 11.64
C CYS A 152 -22.39 8.41 12.48
N TRP A 153 -21.20 8.67 11.94
CA TRP A 153 -19.95 8.58 12.69
C TRP A 153 -19.85 9.60 13.85
N LYS A 154 -20.55 10.74 13.77
CA LYS A 154 -20.36 11.88 14.70
C LYS A 154 -20.85 11.62 16.12
N ASN A 155 -21.97 10.92 16.29
CA ASN A 155 -22.48 10.55 17.63
C ASN A 155 -23.67 9.56 17.60
N GLU A 156 -23.86 8.77 16.54
CA GLU A 156 -25.01 7.84 16.48
C GLU A 156 -24.64 6.47 17.08
N LEU A 157 -24.52 6.42 18.42
CA LEU A 157 -24.11 5.21 19.16
C LEU A 157 -24.97 3.97 18.88
N SER A 158 -26.26 4.15 18.60
CA SER A 158 -27.19 3.07 18.30
C SER A 158 -27.36 2.80 16.79
N ARG A 159 -26.48 3.34 15.94
CA ARG A 159 -26.52 3.12 14.49
C ARG A 159 -26.34 1.65 14.19
N CYS A 160 -27.21 1.11 13.35
CA CYS A 160 -27.05 -0.22 12.81
C CYS A 160 -26.53 -0.19 11.37
N TYR A 161 -25.72 -1.17 11.02
CA TYR A 161 -25.17 -1.35 9.69
C TYR A 161 -25.63 -2.70 9.16
N TYR A 162 -26.04 -2.76 7.89
CA TYR A 162 -26.30 -4.03 7.23
C TYR A 162 -25.03 -4.86 7.18
N THR A 163 -25.12 -6.15 7.51
CA THR A 163 -24.06 -7.13 7.21
C THR A 163 -23.87 -7.23 5.70
N PHE A 164 -22.82 -7.92 5.25
CA PHE A 164 -22.40 -7.96 3.84
C PHE A 164 -23.53 -8.43 2.90
N THR A 165 -24.30 -7.47 2.39
CA THR A 165 -25.52 -7.69 1.60
C THR A 165 -25.41 -6.93 0.29
N VAL A 166 -25.63 -7.63 -0.81
CA VAL A 166 -25.31 -7.16 -2.16
C VAL A 166 -26.52 -7.32 -3.08
N HIS A 167 -26.79 -6.31 -3.91
CA HIS A 167 -27.79 -6.43 -4.98
C HIS A 167 -27.29 -7.35 -6.10
N PRO A 168 -28.13 -8.21 -6.71
CA PRO A 168 -27.72 -9.09 -7.82
C PRO A 168 -26.94 -8.37 -8.93
N ASP A 169 -27.36 -7.17 -9.32
CA ASP A 169 -26.70 -6.38 -10.38
C ASP A 169 -25.33 -5.79 -9.98
N ARG A 170 -24.95 -5.92 -8.70
CA ARG A 170 -23.74 -5.32 -8.11
C ARG A 170 -22.78 -6.38 -7.55
N LEU A 171 -22.97 -7.65 -7.92
CA LEU A 171 -22.07 -8.74 -7.56
C LEU A 171 -20.64 -8.47 -8.03
N ASN A 172 -20.51 -7.90 -9.22
CA ASN A 172 -19.22 -7.53 -9.77
C ASN A 172 -18.68 -6.28 -9.05
N GLY A 173 -17.65 -6.47 -8.23
CA GLY A 173 -17.10 -5.42 -7.36
C GLY A 173 -17.59 -5.46 -5.92
N ALA A 174 -18.42 -6.44 -5.54
CA ALA A 174 -18.72 -6.72 -4.15
C ALA A 174 -17.55 -7.41 -3.47
N ILE A 175 -17.09 -6.86 -2.35
CA ILE A 175 -15.97 -7.40 -1.59
C ILE A 175 -16.23 -7.31 -0.09
N SER A 176 -15.67 -8.26 0.63
CA SER A 176 -15.55 -8.26 2.09
C SER A 176 -14.25 -8.94 2.46
N PHE A 177 -13.37 -8.23 3.17
CA PHE A 177 -12.08 -8.76 3.57
C PHE A 177 -11.67 -8.24 4.95
N PHE A 178 -10.73 -8.97 5.53
CA PHE A 178 -10.11 -8.67 6.80
C PHE A 178 -8.61 -8.55 6.62
N ASN A 179 -8.02 -7.58 7.31
CA ASN A 179 -6.58 -7.38 7.37
C ASN A 179 -6.09 -7.39 8.83
N PRO A 180 -5.10 -8.24 9.15
CA PRO A 180 -4.52 -8.27 10.48
C PRO A 180 -3.69 -7.01 10.75
N GLY A 181 -3.64 -6.59 12.00
CA GLY A 181 -2.86 -5.45 12.47
C GLY A 181 -2.99 -5.28 13.98
N ASN A 182 -2.78 -4.07 14.48
CA ASN A 182 -3.03 -3.73 15.88
C ASN A 182 -4.43 -3.13 16.04
N THR A 183 -5.13 -3.48 17.11
CA THR A 183 -6.33 -2.74 17.53
C THR A 183 -5.95 -1.28 17.80
N LEU A 184 -6.88 -0.35 17.57
CA LEU A 184 -6.66 1.06 17.88
C LEU A 184 -6.42 1.24 19.38
N ASP A 185 -5.31 1.89 19.74
CA ASP A 185 -5.05 2.30 21.12
C ASP A 185 -6.03 3.41 21.53
N VAL A 186 -7.03 3.04 22.35
CA VAL A 186 -8.08 3.97 22.77
C VAL A 186 -7.52 5.02 23.71
N ASP A 187 -6.60 4.65 24.59
CA ASP A 187 -6.09 5.55 25.61
C ASP A 187 -5.18 6.61 25.01
N GLU A 188 -4.31 6.22 24.07
CA GLU A 188 -3.49 7.17 23.29
C GLU A 188 -4.37 8.11 22.46
N THR A 189 -5.37 7.57 21.77
CA THR A 189 -6.26 8.34 20.91
C THR A 189 -7.10 9.33 21.73
N LYS A 190 -7.61 8.90 22.89
CA LYS A 190 -8.44 9.72 23.80
C LYS A 190 -7.70 10.95 24.31
N ILE A 191 -6.39 10.84 24.60
CA ILE A 191 -5.58 11.95 25.14
C ILE A 191 -5.62 13.17 24.23
N ARG A 192 -5.78 12.97 22.91
CA ARG A 192 -5.85 14.05 21.92
C ARG A 192 -7.08 14.94 22.08
N GLN A 193 -8.18 14.41 22.64
CA GLN A 193 -9.47 15.10 22.76
C GLN A 193 -9.90 15.80 21.46
N SER A 194 -9.65 15.15 20.31
CA SER A 194 -9.93 15.74 19.01
C SER A 194 -11.43 16.00 18.84
N THR A 195 -11.76 17.17 18.29
CA THR A 195 -13.10 17.54 17.85
C THR A 195 -13.17 17.68 16.33
N TYR A 196 -12.14 17.21 15.62
CA TYR A 196 -12.04 17.31 14.18
C TYR A 196 -13.30 16.73 13.51
N GLY A 197 -13.82 17.46 12.52
CA GLY A 197 -14.99 17.08 11.77
C GLY A 197 -16.35 17.23 12.48
N GLN A 198 -16.40 17.43 13.80
CA GLN A 198 -17.67 17.54 14.54
C GLN A 198 -18.47 18.77 14.08
N ASP A 199 -17.82 19.93 14.00
CA ASP A 199 -18.42 21.22 13.64
C ASP A 199 -18.66 21.41 12.14
N ILE A 200 -18.27 20.44 11.31
CA ILE A 200 -18.49 20.52 9.86
C ILE A 200 -20.00 20.36 9.60
N GLU A 201 -20.69 21.49 9.46
CA GLU A 201 -21.95 21.57 8.74
C GLU A 201 -21.63 21.39 7.25
N TYR A 202 -21.90 20.21 6.70
CA TYR A 202 -21.68 19.96 5.27
C TYR A 202 -22.65 20.84 4.47
N ALA A 203 -22.15 22.01 4.03
CA ALA A 203 -22.84 22.89 3.11
C ALA A 203 -23.07 22.17 1.78
N SER A 204 -24.24 22.39 1.19
CA SER A 204 -24.66 21.87 -0.09
C SER A 204 -23.61 22.07 -1.19
N THR A 205 -23.33 20.98 -1.91
CA THR A 205 -22.84 20.95 -3.31
C THR A 205 -21.82 22.04 -3.65
N SER A 206 -20.54 21.78 -3.39
CA SER A 206 -19.50 22.43 -4.18
C SER A 206 -19.72 22.10 -5.66
N LYS A 207 -19.72 23.11 -6.53
CA LYS A 207 -19.84 22.94 -7.98
C LYS A 207 -18.89 21.83 -8.45
N ALA A 208 -19.42 20.93 -9.29
CA ALA A 208 -18.64 19.91 -9.96
C ALA A 208 -17.33 20.50 -10.51
N ARG A 209 -16.19 19.92 -10.11
CA ARG A 209 -14.95 20.13 -10.85
C ARG A 209 -15.22 19.63 -12.26
N LYS A 210 -15.10 20.51 -13.26
CA LYS A 210 -14.95 20.02 -14.64
C LYS A 210 -13.73 19.12 -14.63
N SER A 211 -13.90 17.83 -14.94
CA SER A 211 -12.79 16.96 -15.29
C SER A 211 -12.00 17.69 -16.37
N GLY A 212 -10.82 18.22 -16.00
CA GLY A 212 -9.96 18.87 -16.96
C GLY A 212 -9.61 17.84 -18.02
N THR A 213 -10.09 18.04 -19.23
CA THR A 213 -9.75 17.28 -20.45
C THR A 213 -8.30 17.55 -20.89
N PHE A 214 -7.37 17.68 -19.93
CA PHE A 214 -5.96 17.80 -20.21
C PHE A 214 -5.28 16.49 -19.85
N ILE A 215 -4.83 15.81 -20.89
CA ILE A 215 -3.91 14.67 -20.87
C ILE A 215 -2.64 14.95 -20.03
N GLY A 216 -2.37 16.20 -19.62
CA GLY A 216 -1.20 16.62 -18.87
C GLY A 216 -1.08 16.08 -17.43
N ALA A 217 -2.15 15.95 -16.65
CA ALA A 217 -2.00 15.64 -15.21
C ALA A 217 -1.98 14.13 -14.89
N VAL A 218 -2.73 13.34 -15.66
CA VAL A 218 -2.76 11.87 -15.56
C VAL A 218 -1.49 11.23 -16.14
N GLY A 219 -0.97 11.77 -17.25
CA GLY A 219 0.27 11.29 -17.89
C GLY A 219 1.54 11.50 -17.04
N ARG A 220 1.69 12.68 -16.42
CA ARG A 220 2.84 13.00 -15.55
C ARG A 220 2.96 12.04 -14.37
N SER A 221 1.86 11.80 -13.66
CA SER A 221 1.84 10.85 -12.53
C SER A 221 2.18 9.42 -12.97
N TYR A 222 1.75 9.02 -14.18
CA TYR A 222 2.04 7.70 -14.74
C TYR A 222 3.52 7.54 -15.08
N GLU A 223 4.16 8.57 -15.66
CA GLU A 223 5.60 8.55 -15.95
C GLU A 223 6.45 8.48 -14.68
N LEU A 224 6.08 9.26 -13.65
CA LEU A 224 6.71 9.21 -12.33
C LEU A 224 6.51 7.84 -11.67
N THR A 225 5.32 7.26 -11.79
CA THR A 225 5.02 5.89 -11.30
C THR A 225 5.87 4.85 -12.03
N ARG A 226 6.05 4.98 -13.36
CA ARG A 226 6.89 4.08 -14.16
C ARG A 226 8.36 4.19 -13.77
N LEU A 227 8.85 5.41 -13.57
CA LEU A 227 10.23 5.68 -13.15
C LEU A 227 10.48 5.11 -11.75
N LEU A 228 9.57 5.35 -10.80
CA LEU A 228 9.61 4.75 -9.48
C LEU A 228 9.60 3.22 -9.55
N GLY A 229 8.68 2.63 -10.32
CA GLY A 229 8.57 1.19 -10.48
C GLY A 229 9.84 0.53 -11.04
N ALA A 230 10.56 1.23 -11.92
CA ALA A 230 11.85 0.78 -12.43
C ALA A 230 12.96 0.79 -11.37
N MET A 231 12.89 1.72 -10.41
CA MET A 231 13.91 1.90 -9.36
C MET A 231 13.59 1.15 -8.07
N PHE A 232 12.32 0.82 -7.83
CA PHE A 232 11.76 0.30 -6.59
C PHE A 232 12.59 -0.77 -5.87
N ARG A 233 13.24 -1.67 -6.61
CA ARG A 233 14.04 -2.75 -6.01
C ARG A 233 15.52 -2.45 -5.87
N GLY A 234 16.04 -1.48 -6.61
CA GLY A 234 17.48 -1.22 -6.75
C GLY A 234 17.93 0.14 -6.23
N SER A 235 17.03 0.89 -5.59
CA SER A 235 17.29 2.25 -5.09
C SER A 235 16.64 2.46 -3.74
N THR A 236 17.24 3.31 -2.91
CA THR A 236 16.64 3.76 -1.65
C THR A 236 15.51 4.75 -1.90
N GLU A 237 14.65 4.97 -0.90
CA GLU A 237 13.53 5.91 -1.02
C GLU A 237 14.01 7.33 -1.34
N GLU A 238 15.12 7.79 -0.74
CA GLU A 238 15.68 9.12 -1.00
C GLU A 238 16.27 9.23 -2.42
N GLU A 239 16.87 8.16 -2.95
CA GLU A 239 17.37 8.14 -4.34
C GLU A 239 16.24 8.18 -5.36
N ILE A 240 15.15 7.45 -5.07
CA ILE A 240 13.95 7.49 -5.90
C ILE A 240 13.35 8.89 -5.86
N PHE A 241 13.19 9.46 -4.66
CA PHE A 241 12.72 10.83 -4.46
C PHE A 241 13.53 11.85 -5.27
N GLN A 242 14.86 11.84 -5.13
CA GLN A 242 15.73 12.78 -5.84
C GLN A 242 15.57 12.61 -7.35
N ARG A 243 15.54 11.37 -7.83
CA ARG A 243 15.38 11.07 -9.26
C ARG A 243 14.02 11.50 -9.81
N LEU A 244 12.94 11.36 -9.05
CA LEU A 244 11.62 11.83 -9.44
C LEU A 244 11.60 13.36 -9.53
N ILE A 245 12.18 14.05 -8.54
CA ILE A 245 12.28 15.51 -8.55
C ILE A 245 13.09 16.01 -9.75
N ASP A 246 14.26 15.42 -10.01
CA ASP A 246 15.13 15.85 -11.10
C ASP A 246 14.47 15.59 -12.46
N PHE A 247 13.78 14.47 -12.59
CA PHE A 247 13.02 14.13 -13.80
C PHE A 247 11.86 15.10 -14.01
N ASP A 248 11.06 15.36 -12.97
CA ASP A 248 9.92 16.27 -13.05
C ASP A 248 10.36 17.71 -13.36
N ALA A 249 11.43 18.19 -12.71
CA ALA A 249 11.99 19.51 -12.98
C ALA A 249 12.59 19.65 -14.39
N LYS A 250 13.12 18.56 -14.96
CA LYS A 250 13.73 18.57 -16.29
C LYS A 250 12.70 18.45 -17.40
N GLU A 251 11.82 17.46 -17.31
CA GLU A 251 10.88 17.12 -18.38
C GLU A 251 9.61 17.98 -18.33
N ASN A 252 9.24 18.50 -17.14
CA ASN A 252 8.05 19.34 -16.93
C ASN A 252 8.40 20.73 -16.38
N ALA A 253 9.52 21.32 -16.80
CA ALA A 253 9.97 22.62 -16.31
C ALA A 253 8.89 23.72 -16.45
N GLY A 254 8.49 24.33 -15.33
CA GLY A 254 7.45 25.37 -15.28
C GLY A 254 6.01 24.83 -15.15
N ASP A 255 5.82 23.52 -15.24
CA ASP A 255 4.57 22.80 -14.99
C ASP A 255 4.88 21.49 -14.24
N GLU A 256 5.75 21.58 -13.22
CA GLU A 256 6.19 20.42 -12.45
C GLU A 256 5.03 19.79 -11.68
N TYR A 257 4.88 18.47 -11.77
CA TYR A 257 3.81 17.74 -11.09
C TYR A 257 3.77 18.08 -9.60
N PHE A 258 4.90 18.01 -8.89
CA PHE A 258 4.93 18.24 -7.44
C PHE A 258 4.76 19.71 -7.03
N ARG A 259 4.71 20.64 -7.99
CA ARG A 259 4.40 22.06 -7.78
C ARG A 259 2.97 22.42 -8.18
N ASP A 260 2.25 21.49 -8.79
CA ASP A 260 0.89 21.69 -9.23
C ASP A 260 -0.07 21.77 -8.03
N THR A 261 -0.34 23.00 -7.60
CA THR A 261 -1.23 23.31 -6.47
C THR A 261 -2.71 22.97 -6.71
N GLN A 262 -3.08 22.48 -7.91
CA GLN A 262 -4.40 21.89 -8.12
C GLN A 262 -4.58 20.63 -7.27
N TYR A 263 -3.49 19.92 -6.98
CA TYR A 263 -3.46 18.81 -6.04
C TYR A 263 -3.31 19.32 -4.60
N ASN A 264 -4.23 18.93 -3.72
CA ASN A 264 -4.20 19.37 -2.32
C ASN A 264 -2.89 18.99 -1.62
N LYS A 265 -2.38 17.76 -1.82
CA LYS A 265 -1.07 17.34 -1.31
C LYS A 265 0.07 18.32 -1.60
N HIS A 266 0.07 18.97 -2.76
CA HIS A 266 1.13 19.89 -3.23
C HIS A 266 0.99 21.30 -2.66
N LYS A 267 -0.14 21.61 -2.01
CA LYS A 267 -0.33 22.91 -1.38
C LYS A 267 0.51 23.02 -0.11
N PRO A 268 1.08 24.20 0.19
CA PRO A 268 1.77 24.42 1.45
C PRO A 268 0.84 24.31 2.65
N LYS A 269 1.26 23.58 3.69
CA LYS A 269 0.63 23.57 5.03
C LYS A 269 0.93 24.91 5.75
N PRO A 270 0.20 25.28 6.83
CA PRO A 270 0.53 26.46 7.62
C PRO A 270 1.99 26.46 8.08
N GLY A 271 2.74 27.53 7.77
CA GLY A 271 4.18 27.64 8.06
C GLY A 271 5.11 26.99 7.03
N GLU A 272 4.57 26.33 6.01
CA GLU A 272 5.32 25.70 4.93
C GLU A 272 5.43 26.65 3.71
N ASN A 273 6.57 26.68 3.04
CA ASN A 273 6.72 27.33 1.73
C ASN A 273 6.48 26.34 0.58
N LEU A 274 6.35 26.84 -0.65
CA LEU A 274 6.04 26.01 -1.83
C LEU A 274 7.08 24.92 -2.10
N GLU A 275 8.35 25.19 -1.82
CA GLU A 275 9.43 24.23 -2.04
C GLU A 275 9.42 23.12 -0.98
N GLN A 276 9.11 23.45 0.27
CA GLN A 276 8.89 22.46 1.33
C GLN A 276 7.68 21.58 1.01
N ALA A 277 6.58 22.17 0.52
CA ALA A 277 5.38 21.45 0.11
C ALA A 277 5.66 20.46 -1.04
N ARG A 278 6.48 20.90 -2.02
CA ARG A 278 6.96 20.07 -3.12
C ARG A 278 7.76 18.86 -2.62
N ILE A 279 8.73 19.10 -1.72
CA ILE A 279 9.57 18.03 -1.14
C ILE A 279 8.71 17.03 -0.36
N ARG A 280 7.82 17.52 0.51
CA ARG A 280 6.88 16.69 1.28
C ARG A 280 6.01 15.83 0.36
N SER A 281 5.46 16.44 -0.68
CA SER A 281 4.60 15.76 -1.65
C SER A 281 5.31 14.66 -2.41
N ALA A 282 6.54 14.93 -2.87
CA ALA A 282 7.35 13.96 -3.58
C ALA A 282 7.75 12.79 -2.66
N ARG A 283 8.15 13.07 -1.41
CA ARG A 283 8.45 12.01 -0.44
C ARG A 283 7.24 11.15 -0.11
N SER A 284 6.08 11.77 0.11
CA SER A 284 4.82 11.06 0.32
C SER A 284 4.48 10.17 -0.88
N PHE A 285 4.57 10.71 -2.10
CA PHE A 285 4.35 9.95 -3.33
C PHE A 285 5.25 8.71 -3.42
N VAL A 286 6.55 8.86 -3.13
CA VAL A 286 7.51 7.75 -3.12
C VAL A 286 7.12 6.69 -2.08
N LYS A 287 6.87 7.10 -0.83
CA LYS A 287 6.54 6.19 0.27
C LYS A 287 5.30 5.36 -0.05
N THR A 288 4.23 5.98 -0.53
CA THR A 288 2.96 5.31 -0.85
C THR A 288 3.13 4.30 -1.98
N HIS A 289 3.80 4.69 -3.08
CA HIS A 289 3.96 3.81 -4.25
C HIS A 289 4.94 2.66 -4.02
N ILE A 290 6.00 2.87 -3.23
CA ILE A 290 6.91 1.79 -2.81
C ILE A 290 6.15 0.77 -1.96
N SER A 291 5.33 1.22 -1.02
CA SER A 291 4.53 0.33 -0.16
C SER A 291 3.53 -0.50 -0.98
N TRP A 292 2.88 0.13 -1.96
CA TRP A 292 2.02 -0.57 -2.93
C TRP A 292 2.80 -1.63 -3.75
N LEU A 293 3.99 -1.28 -4.27
CA LEU A 293 4.83 -2.23 -5.00
C LEU A 293 5.33 -3.39 -4.11
N ARG A 294 5.71 -3.13 -2.86
CA ARG A 294 6.11 -4.20 -1.89
C ARG A 294 4.99 -5.22 -1.72
N ARG A 295 3.74 -4.76 -1.64
CA ARG A 295 2.56 -5.64 -1.49
C ARG A 295 2.26 -6.44 -2.76
N LYS A 296 2.23 -5.79 -3.93
CA LYS A 296 1.99 -6.48 -5.21
C LYS A 296 3.03 -7.53 -5.55
N VAL A 297 4.24 -7.39 -5.00
CA VAL A 297 5.38 -8.21 -5.38
C VAL A 297 5.85 -9.13 -4.25
N LYS A 298 4.98 -9.47 -3.28
CA LYS A 298 5.23 -10.57 -2.35
C LYS A 298 5.56 -11.84 -3.14
N SER A 299 6.85 -12.14 -3.21
CA SER A 299 7.40 -13.30 -3.89
C SER A 299 8.09 -14.11 -2.80
N ASP A 300 7.42 -15.19 -2.39
CA ASP A 300 7.99 -16.17 -1.44
C ASP A 300 9.12 -16.92 -2.13
N PHE A 301 10.32 -16.36 -2.05
CA PHE A 301 11.52 -17.03 -2.50
C PHE A 301 11.88 -18.14 -1.52
N LYS A 302 11.30 -19.33 -1.70
CA LYS A 302 11.77 -20.52 -1.00
C LYS A 302 13.17 -20.87 -1.50
N ILE A 303 14.15 -20.90 -0.59
CA ILE A 303 15.50 -21.38 -0.91
C ILE A 303 15.41 -22.89 -1.15
N ILE A 304 15.87 -23.33 -2.31
CA ILE A 304 15.89 -24.73 -2.73
C ILE A 304 17.34 -25.16 -2.86
N ASN A 305 17.76 -26.11 -2.04
CA ASN A 305 19.08 -26.70 -2.12
C ASN A 305 19.15 -27.72 -3.27
N LYS A 306 19.55 -27.26 -4.46
CA LYS A 306 19.81 -28.10 -5.63
C LYS A 306 21.28 -28.02 -6.06
N PRO A 307 21.88 -29.11 -6.55
CA PRO A 307 23.21 -29.08 -7.13
C PRO A 307 23.23 -28.17 -8.37
N GLY A 308 24.35 -27.47 -8.58
CA GLY A 308 24.52 -26.58 -9.71
C GLY A 308 24.58 -27.36 -11.03
N LYS A 309 23.74 -27.00 -11.99
CA LYS A 309 23.74 -27.58 -13.34
C LYS A 309 23.69 -26.47 -14.38
N ASN A 310 24.50 -26.59 -15.43
CA ASN A 310 24.36 -25.76 -16.62
C ASN A 310 23.15 -26.24 -17.40
N VAL A 311 22.06 -25.48 -17.35
CA VAL A 311 20.77 -25.79 -18.01
C VAL A 311 20.48 -24.86 -19.19
N GLY A 312 21.47 -24.06 -19.60
CA GLY A 312 21.28 -23.00 -20.59
C GLY A 312 20.61 -21.76 -20.00
N ALA A 313 20.24 -20.83 -20.88
CA ALA A 313 19.62 -19.57 -20.47
C ALA A 313 18.15 -19.77 -20.07
N VAL A 314 17.79 -19.26 -18.89
CA VAL A 314 16.42 -19.27 -18.35
C VAL A 314 15.70 -17.97 -18.66
N ALA A 315 14.36 -18.00 -18.61
CA ALA A 315 13.52 -16.83 -18.85
C ALA A 315 13.84 -15.68 -17.88
N GLN A 316 13.48 -14.44 -18.26
CA GLN A 316 13.63 -13.30 -17.36
C GLN A 316 12.67 -13.45 -16.17
N HIS A 317 13.22 -13.46 -14.96
CA HIS A 317 12.45 -13.57 -13.72
C HIS A 317 13.27 -13.04 -12.55
N ASP A 318 12.62 -12.92 -11.40
CA ASP A 318 13.27 -12.53 -10.15
C ASP A 318 13.66 -13.79 -9.39
N ALA A 319 14.84 -13.79 -8.78
CA ALA A 319 15.33 -14.94 -8.03
C ALA A 319 16.30 -14.55 -6.91
N VAL A 320 16.41 -15.43 -5.92
CA VAL A 320 17.54 -15.46 -5.00
C VAL A 320 18.67 -16.22 -5.67
N ILE A 321 19.85 -15.61 -5.72
CA ILE A 321 21.06 -16.19 -6.26
C ILE A 321 22.16 -16.28 -5.20
N GLN A 322 22.99 -17.31 -5.30
CA GLN A 322 24.26 -17.42 -4.60
C GLN A 322 25.38 -17.05 -5.59
N ILE A 323 26.18 -16.04 -5.25
CA ILE A 323 27.43 -15.75 -5.96
C ILE A 323 28.49 -16.66 -5.36
N TYR A 324 28.70 -17.84 -5.95
CA TYR A 324 29.55 -18.87 -5.35
C TYR A 324 31.05 -18.68 -5.64
N LYS A 325 31.38 -17.86 -6.64
CA LYS A 325 32.75 -17.50 -6.97
C LYS A 325 32.78 -16.14 -7.67
N ALA A 326 33.73 -15.29 -7.31
CA ALA A 326 33.99 -14.02 -7.99
C ALA A 326 35.49 -13.86 -8.23
N GLU A 327 35.87 -13.45 -9.43
CA GLU A 327 37.28 -13.42 -9.88
C GLU A 327 37.59 -12.15 -10.66
N ASN A 328 38.68 -11.48 -10.31
CA ASN A 328 39.21 -10.38 -11.10
C ASN A 328 40.10 -10.92 -12.22
N ILE A 329 39.91 -10.40 -13.43
CA ILE A 329 40.64 -10.79 -14.63
C ILE A 329 41.14 -9.52 -15.29
N GLU A 330 42.45 -9.45 -15.49
CA GLU A 330 43.10 -8.37 -16.23
C GLU A 330 43.78 -8.95 -17.47
N LYS A 331 43.41 -8.47 -18.65
CA LYS A 331 44.00 -8.94 -19.91
C LYS A 331 44.15 -7.78 -20.89
N ALA A 332 45.37 -7.59 -21.39
CA ALA A 332 45.69 -6.52 -22.36
C ALA A 332 45.25 -5.11 -21.89
N GLY A 333 45.51 -4.79 -20.61
CA GLY A 333 45.15 -3.50 -20.01
C GLY A 333 43.65 -3.30 -19.77
N LYS A 334 42.84 -4.36 -19.95
CA LYS A 334 41.40 -4.34 -19.69
C LYS A 334 41.08 -5.07 -18.39
N GLU A 335 40.36 -4.40 -17.51
CA GLU A 335 39.94 -4.92 -16.21
C GLU A 335 38.51 -5.44 -16.27
N THR A 336 38.31 -6.67 -15.79
CA THR A 336 36.98 -7.27 -15.63
C THR A 336 36.86 -8.00 -14.30
N THR A 337 35.65 -8.11 -13.79
CA THR A 337 35.34 -8.97 -12.64
C THR A 337 34.23 -9.92 -13.04
N LYS A 338 34.48 -11.23 -12.96
CA LYS A 338 33.54 -12.29 -13.33
C LYS A 338 32.86 -12.83 -12.08
N LEU A 339 31.54 -12.77 -12.06
CA LEU A 339 30.69 -13.38 -11.03
C LEU A 339 30.14 -14.70 -11.55
N SER A 340 30.35 -15.77 -10.78
CA SER A 340 29.75 -17.07 -11.02
C SER A 340 28.56 -17.25 -10.08
N CYS A 341 27.37 -17.33 -10.67
CA CYS A 341 26.10 -17.25 -9.97
C CYS A 341 25.35 -18.57 -10.07
N LYS A 342 24.64 -18.93 -9.01
CA LYS A 342 23.73 -20.07 -8.96
C LYS A 342 22.36 -19.59 -8.48
N ILE A 343 21.31 -19.89 -9.24
CA ILE A 343 19.93 -19.65 -8.81
C ILE A 343 19.59 -20.64 -7.68
N ILE A 344 19.12 -20.14 -6.54
CA ILE A 344 18.79 -20.95 -5.37
C ILE A 344 17.33 -20.83 -4.94
N SER A 345 16.45 -20.28 -5.78
CA SER A 345 15.02 -20.19 -5.51
C SER A 345 14.18 -20.43 -6.76
N GLY A 346 12.91 -20.77 -6.57
CA GLY A 346 11.94 -20.89 -7.66
C GLY A 346 12.17 -22.09 -8.57
N GLU A 347 11.47 -22.11 -9.71
CA GLU A 347 11.49 -23.20 -10.67
C GLU A 347 12.91 -23.48 -11.22
N HIS A 348 13.70 -22.41 -11.40
CA HIS A 348 15.04 -22.47 -11.98
C HIS A 348 16.17 -22.73 -10.97
N ALA A 349 15.84 -23.12 -9.73
CA ALA A 349 16.85 -23.45 -8.73
C ALA A 349 17.83 -24.54 -9.21
N GLY A 350 19.12 -24.30 -9.00
CA GLY A 350 20.23 -25.12 -9.50
C GLY A 350 20.85 -24.60 -10.81
N ALA A 351 20.19 -23.72 -11.55
CA ALA A 351 20.77 -23.14 -12.77
C ALA A 351 22.00 -22.27 -12.45
N ILE A 352 23.08 -22.45 -13.20
CA ILE A 352 24.31 -21.64 -13.09
C ILE A 352 24.45 -20.70 -14.29
N PHE A 353 24.94 -19.50 -14.04
CA PHE A 353 25.25 -18.51 -15.07
C PHE A 353 26.42 -17.62 -14.63
N TRP A 354 26.94 -16.83 -15.56
CA TRP A 354 28.04 -15.90 -15.28
C TRP A 354 27.63 -14.48 -15.62
N HIS A 355 28.12 -13.53 -14.83
CA HIS A 355 27.97 -12.11 -15.11
C HIS A 355 29.35 -11.45 -15.09
N THR A 356 29.61 -10.57 -16.04
CA THR A 356 30.90 -9.89 -16.16
C THR A 356 30.71 -8.41 -15.96
N LEU A 357 31.45 -7.84 -15.00
CA LEU A 357 31.59 -6.41 -14.81
C LEU A 357 32.83 -5.92 -15.55
N PHE A 358 32.75 -4.69 -16.07
CA PHE A 358 33.76 -4.07 -16.91
C PHE A 358 34.33 -2.83 -16.22
N GLY A 359 35.66 -2.72 -16.20
CA GLY A 359 36.39 -1.62 -15.58
C GLY A 359 37.27 -0.91 -16.59
N THR A 360 38.43 -0.45 -16.12
CA THR A 360 39.41 0.27 -16.93
C THR A 360 39.68 -0.46 -18.26
N GLY A 361 39.70 0.28 -19.37
CA GLY A 361 39.95 -0.26 -20.71
C GLY A 361 38.70 -0.73 -21.49
N TYR A 362 37.51 -0.54 -20.93
CA TYR A 362 36.22 -0.69 -21.62
C TYR A 362 35.56 0.67 -21.91
N SER A 363 34.43 0.68 -22.61
CA SER A 363 33.70 1.91 -22.89
C SER A 363 33.12 2.52 -21.61
N ASP A 364 33.03 3.85 -21.56
CA ASP A 364 32.47 4.59 -20.41
C ASP A 364 31.09 4.08 -20.02
N GLN A 365 30.25 3.74 -21.00
CA GLN A 365 28.93 3.18 -20.74
C GLN A 365 28.99 1.82 -20.04
N ALA A 366 29.91 0.93 -20.44
CA ALA A 366 30.07 -0.38 -19.80
C ALA A 366 30.63 -0.25 -18.38
N ILE A 367 31.53 0.71 -18.18
CA ILE A 367 32.10 1.05 -16.86
C ILE A 367 30.99 1.58 -15.94
N GLN A 368 30.20 2.56 -16.41
CA GLN A 368 29.11 3.14 -15.62
C GLN A 368 28.08 2.08 -15.21
N VAL A 369 27.62 1.25 -16.15
CA VAL A 369 26.66 0.17 -15.82
C VAL A 369 27.23 -0.82 -14.80
N SER A 370 28.53 -1.09 -14.87
CA SER A 370 29.21 -1.99 -13.93
C SER A 370 29.38 -1.36 -12.54
N GLN A 371 29.67 -0.06 -12.48
CA GLN A 371 29.74 0.71 -11.24
C GLN A 371 28.37 0.80 -10.57
N ASP A 372 27.31 1.11 -11.33
CA ASP A 372 25.93 1.13 -10.82
C ASP A 372 25.55 -0.21 -10.19
N LEU A 373 25.92 -1.32 -10.82
CA LEU A 373 25.66 -2.66 -10.27
C LEU A 373 26.48 -2.92 -8.99
N ALA A 374 27.74 -2.46 -8.95
CA ALA A 374 28.60 -2.58 -7.78
C ALA A 374 28.07 -1.78 -6.59
N ASP A 375 27.55 -0.57 -6.82
CA ASP A 375 26.92 0.27 -5.80
C ASP A 375 25.64 -0.36 -5.26
N ARG A 376 24.83 -0.99 -6.12
CA ARG A 376 23.65 -1.75 -5.68
C ARG A 376 24.07 -2.96 -4.86
N ALA A 377 25.10 -3.68 -5.28
CA ALA A 377 25.63 -4.81 -4.53
C ALA A 377 26.18 -4.39 -3.17
N LYS A 378 26.87 -3.24 -3.08
CA LYS A 378 27.36 -2.64 -1.82
C LYS A 378 26.23 -2.52 -0.81
N LYS A 379 25.13 -1.90 -1.23
CA LYS A 379 23.95 -1.66 -0.40
C LYS A 379 23.24 -2.96 -0.03
N ALA A 380 22.96 -3.81 -1.01
CA ALA A 380 22.24 -5.08 -0.83
C ALA A 380 22.97 -6.07 0.07
N SER A 381 24.30 -6.15 -0.02
CA SER A 381 25.12 -7.11 0.72
C SER A 381 25.74 -6.53 2.00
N LYS A 382 25.56 -5.22 2.24
CA LYS A 382 26.20 -4.46 3.33
C LYS A 382 27.72 -4.69 3.38
N GLN A 383 28.35 -4.76 2.20
CA GLN A 383 29.80 -4.92 2.06
C GLN A 383 30.43 -3.62 1.59
N GLU A 384 31.69 -3.38 1.97
CA GLU A 384 32.47 -2.26 1.44
C GLU A 384 32.95 -2.58 0.02
N ILE A 385 32.15 -2.19 -0.97
CA ILE A 385 32.48 -2.29 -2.39
C ILE A 385 32.71 -0.86 -2.89
N ASN A 386 33.95 -0.53 -3.26
CA ASN A 386 34.33 0.81 -3.71
C ASN A 386 34.78 0.81 -5.18
N SER A 387 34.99 -0.37 -5.75
CA SER A 387 35.35 -0.60 -7.14
C SER A 387 34.77 -1.92 -7.64
N ILE A 388 34.77 -2.13 -8.95
CA ILE A 388 34.37 -3.43 -9.50
C ILE A 388 35.27 -4.57 -9.00
N LYS A 389 36.54 -4.29 -8.66
CA LYS A 389 37.48 -5.28 -8.13
C LYS A 389 37.06 -5.77 -6.74
N ASP A 390 36.36 -4.94 -5.97
CA ASP A 390 35.81 -5.31 -4.66
C ASP A 390 34.61 -6.26 -4.76
N MET A 391 34.05 -6.49 -5.95
CA MET A 391 32.95 -7.44 -6.15
C MET A 391 33.35 -8.88 -5.79
N ILE A 392 34.65 -9.17 -5.66
CA ILE A 392 35.15 -10.44 -5.09
C ILE A 392 34.60 -10.70 -3.67
N LYS A 393 34.30 -9.64 -2.90
CA LYS A 393 33.73 -9.72 -1.54
C LYS A 393 32.32 -10.33 -1.52
N LEU A 394 31.65 -10.41 -2.68
CA LEU A 394 30.37 -11.09 -2.82
C LEU A 394 30.49 -12.61 -2.92
N SER A 395 31.71 -13.16 -3.03
CA SER A 395 31.90 -14.61 -3.08
C SER A 395 31.33 -15.27 -1.82
N GLY A 396 30.49 -16.28 -2.02
CA GLY A 396 29.74 -16.97 -0.98
C GLY A 396 28.46 -16.26 -0.53
N LYS A 397 28.18 -15.03 -0.99
CA LYS A 397 27.00 -14.27 -0.57
C LYS A 397 25.74 -14.68 -1.35
N ILE A 398 24.61 -14.50 -0.68
CA ILE A 398 23.28 -14.69 -1.25
C ILE A 398 22.68 -13.30 -1.44
N VAL A 399 22.16 -13.04 -2.64
CA VAL A 399 21.49 -11.77 -2.97
C VAL A 399 20.22 -12.06 -3.77
N LYS A 400 19.22 -11.20 -3.65
CA LYS A 400 18.08 -11.19 -4.55
C LYS A 400 18.42 -10.38 -5.80
N ALA A 401 18.06 -10.90 -6.96
CA ALA A 401 18.40 -10.30 -8.24
C ALA A 401 17.31 -10.54 -9.29
N ARG A 402 17.22 -9.61 -10.25
CA ARG A 402 16.51 -9.86 -11.51
C ARG A 402 17.46 -10.55 -12.48
N ILE A 403 17.10 -11.74 -12.93
CA ILE A 403 17.81 -12.48 -13.96
C ILE A 403 17.34 -11.98 -15.32
N LYS A 404 18.25 -11.45 -16.13
CA LYS A 404 17.95 -10.99 -17.48
C LYS A 404 18.24 -12.12 -18.46
N TYR A 405 17.31 -12.38 -19.38
CA TYR A 405 17.56 -13.23 -20.54
C TYR A 405 18.23 -12.39 -21.63
N LYS A 406 19.38 -12.84 -22.11
CA LYS A 406 20.08 -12.25 -23.24
C LYS A 406 19.98 -13.21 -24.42
N PRO A 407 19.19 -12.88 -25.46
CA PRO A 407 19.10 -13.72 -26.64
C PRO A 407 20.48 -13.85 -27.28
N GLY A 408 20.83 -15.07 -27.67
CA GLY A 408 22.05 -15.32 -28.41
C GLY A 408 21.96 -14.67 -29.79
N THR A 409 23.02 -13.97 -30.21
CA THR A 409 23.12 -13.36 -31.54
C THR A 409 24.46 -13.74 -32.16
N ASN A 410 24.54 -13.78 -33.49
CA ASN A 410 25.79 -13.98 -34.24
C ASN A 410 26.59 -15.23 -33.84
N GLY A 411 25.90 -16.36 -33.61
CA GLY A 411 26.53 -17.63 -33.24
C GLY A 411 26.90 -17.77 -31.76
N PHE A 412 26.69 -16.74 -30.94
CA PHE A 412 26.79 -16.86 -29.49
C PHE A 412 25.51 -17.48 -28.92
N PRO A 413 25.60 -18.44 -27.98
CA PRO A 413 24.42 -19.01 -27.33
C PRO A 413 23.73 -17.95 -26.47
N ALA A 414 22.43 -18.15 -26.22
CA ALA A 414 21.71 -17.34 -25.25
C ALA A 414 22.34 -17.47 -23.85
N GLN A 415 22.32 -16.39 -23.08
CA GLN A 415 22.93 -16.32 -21.76
C GLN A 415 22.02 -15.62 -20.76
N ASN A 416 22.28 -15.85 -19.47
CA ASN A 416 21.71 -15.01 -18.41
C ASN A 416 22.77 -14.07 -17.86
N GLU A 417 22.33 -12.89 -17.48
CA GLU A 417 23.12 -11.88 -16.78
C GLU A 417 22.30 -11.36 -15.59
N ILE A 418 22.99 -10.80 -14.59
CA ILE A 418 22.32 -10.03 -13.54
C ILE A 418 21.82 -8.72 -14.19
N GLY A 419 20.50 -8.55 -14.23
CA GLY A 419 19.90 -7.29 -14.68
C GLY A 419 19.82 -6.26 -13.57
N ASN A 420 19.58 -6.70 -12.32
CA ASN A 420 19.56 -5.84 -11.15
C ASN A 420 19.82 -6.64 -9.87
N ILE A 421 20.38 -6.01 -8.83
CA ILE A 421 20.51 -6.57 -7.47
C ILE A 421 19.60 -5.77 -6.54
N TYR A 422 18.86 -6.47 -5.68
CA TYR A 422 17.86 -5.84 -4.84
C TYR A 422 18.44 -5.38 -3.51
N ILE A 423 18.10 -4.14 -3.14
CA ILE A 423 18.41 -3.54 -1.84
C ILE A 423 17.19 -3.80 -0.97
N GLU A 424 17.15 -4.92 -0.27
CA GLU A 424 16.09 -5.19 0.72
C GLU A 424 16.59 -4.93 2.15
#